data_AF-A0A5J4SEZ1-F1
#
_entry.id   AF-A0A5J4SEZ1-F1
#
_cell.length_a   1.000
_cell.length_b   1.000
_cell.length_c   1.000
_cell.angle_alpha   90.00
_cell.angle_beta   90.00
_cell.angle_gamma   90.00
#
_symmetry.space_group_name_H-M   'P 1'
#
loop_
_entity.id
_entity.type
_entity.pdbx_description
1 polymer ?
#
loop_
_entity_poly.entity_id
_entity_poly.type
_entity_poly.pdbx_seq_one_letter_code
_entity_poly.pdbx_strand_id
1 'polypeptide(L)'
;MEDFKKTSGNSEMNDKEIVFSKSIKAGKRIYYLDVKKNRKEEMFLAITESKKIVQGEGEDVQVSFEKHKIFLYKEDFEKFMTGLEQAITYIQERQEIPKRDYYEKKEENDADAAENNEESSSKVEIDIDF
;
A
#
# COMPACT_ATOMS: atom_id res chain seq x y z
N MET A 1 22.64 -29.08 7.70
CA MET A 1 21.53 -28.16 8.01
C MET A 1 21.95 -26.81 7.47
N GLU A 2 21.37 -26.41 6.35
CA GLU A 2 21.69 -25.14 5.70
C GLU A 2 20.88 -24.02 6.33
N ASP A 3 21.58 -23.05 6.91
CA ASP A 3 21.02 -21.85 7.51
C ASP A 3 20.49 -20.90 6.42
N PHE A 4 19.16 -20.78 6.32
CA PHE A 4 18.51 -19.77 5.50
C PHE A 4 18.62 -18.40 6.18
N LYS A 5 19.60 -17.61 5.73
CA LYS A 5 19.78 -16.20 6.08
C LYS A 5 18.61 -15.38 5.51
N LYS A 6 17.68 -14.98 6.37
CA LYS A 6 16.56 -14.08 6.07
C LYS A 6 17.08 -12.68 5.69
N THR A 7 17.04 -12.35 4.41
CA THR A 7 17.44 -11.05 3.85
C THR A 7 16.39 -9.98 4.15
N SER A 8 16.35 -9.46 5.39
CA SER A 8 15.42 -8.39 5.81
C SER A 8 16.03 -6.98 5.67
N GLY A 9 16.94 -6.76 4.71
CA GLY A 9 17.80 -5.56 4.69
C GLY A 9 17.49 -4.49 3.63
N ASN A 10 16.48 -4.66 2.77
CA ASN A 10 16.29 -3.75 1.62
C ASN A 10 15.04 -2.86 1.69
N SER A 11 14.13 -3.11 2.63
CA SER A 11 12.87 -2.37 2.76
C SER A 11 13.10 -1.00 3.42
N GLU A 12 13.85 -0.95 4.52
CA GLU A 12 14.03 0.24 5.36
C GLU A 12 14.81 1.38 4.66
N MET A 13 15.73 1.04 3.75
CA MET A 13 16.46 2.05 2.97
C MET A 13 15.54 2.76 1.95
N ASN A 14 14.50 2.07 1.47
CA ASN A 14 13.56 2.65 0.50
C ASN A 14 12.51 3.57 1.14
N ASP A 15 12.33 3.49 2.45
CA ASP A 15 11.35 4.31 3.19
C ASP A 15 11.91 5.69 3.55
N LYS A 16 13.24 5.84 3.67
CA LYS A 16 13.92 7.10 3.98
C LYS A 16 13.80 8.19 2.91
N GLU A 17 13.33 7.86 1.71
CA GLU A 17 13.13 8.81 0.59
C GLU A 17 11.65 9.15 0.32
N ILE A 18 10.72 8.63 1.14
CA ILE A 18 9.29 8.93 1.00
C ILE A 18 9.00 10.31 1.60
N VAL A 19 8.55 11.24 0.76
CA VAL A 19 8.18 12.61 1.19
C VAL A 19 6.68 12.75 1.46
N PHE A 20 5.87 11.87 0.90
CA PHE A 20 4.44 11.77 1.15
C PHE A 20 3.98 10.33 0.92
N SER A 21 3.06 9.84 1.74
CA SER A 21 2.43 8.53 1.53
C SER A 21 0.94 8.60 1.80
N LYS A 22 0.17 7.93 0.95
CA LYS A 22 -1.27 7.70 1.16
C LYS A 22 -1.58 6.22 0.94
N SER A 23 -2.20 5.59 1.94
CA SER A 23 -2.72 4.24 1.83
C SER A 23 -4.24 4.23 1.61
N ILE A 24 -4.72 3.29 0.80
CA ILE A 24 -6.13 3.08 0.48
C ILE A 24 -6.44 1.59 0.69
N LYS A 25 -7.23 1.27 1.72
CA LYS A 25 -7.70 -0.10 1.99
C LYS A 25 -8.93 -0.39 1.12
N ALA A 26 -8.92 -1.53 0.43
CA ALA A 26 -9.98 -1.97 -0.47
C ALA A 26 -10.16 -3.50 -0.36
N GLY A 27 -10.84 -3.95 0.69
CA GLY A 27 -11.04 -5.37 0.97
C GLY A 27 -9.70 -6.11 1.17
N LYS A 28 -9.41 -7.11 0.32
CA LYS A 28 -8.16 -7.88 0.36
C LYS A 28 -6.94 -7.14 -0.22
N ARG A 29 -7.14 -5.92 -0.76
CA ARG A 29 -6.09 -5.11 -1.39
C ARG A 29 -5.82 -3.86 -0.56
N ILE A 30 -4.58 -3.43 -0.54
CA ILE A 30 -4.16 -2.11 -0.07
C ILE A 30 -3.37 -1.46 -1.20
N TYR A 31 -3.75 -0.24 -1.58
CA TYR A 31 -2.99 0.57 -2.51
C TYR A 31 -2.16 1.59 -1.72
N TYR A 32 -0.88 1.71 -2.04
CA TYR A 32 0.05 2.70 -1.51
C TYR A 32 0.41 3.68 -2.63
N LEU A 33 0.23 4.96 -2.37
CA LEU A 33 0.60 6.08 -3.24
C LEU A 33 1.71 6.86 -2.54
N ASP A 34 2.95 6.52 -2.86
CA ASP A 34 4.12 7.12 -2.24
C ASP A 34 4.79 8.12 -3.19
N VAL A 35 4.98 9.35 -2.74
CA VAL A 35 5.83 10.32 -3.43
C VAL A 35 7.25 10.14 -2.90
N LYS A 36 8.20 9.89 -3.79
CA LYS A 36 9.61 9.71 -3.47
C LYS A 36 10.46 10.75 -4.19
N LYS A 37 11.62 11.08 -3.62
CA LYS A 37 12.65 11.89 -4.29
C LYS A 37 13.79 11.02 -4.77
N ASN A 38 14.25 11.24 -5.99
CA ASN A 38 15.51 10.65 -6.46
C ASN A 38 16.72 11.46 -5.94
N ARG A 39 17.94 11.01 -6.29
CA ARG A 39 19.19 11.70 -5.92
C ARG A 39 19.33 13.13 -6.47
N LYS A 40 18.54 13.51 -7.47
CA LYS A 40 18.48 14.86 -8.06
C LYS A 40 17.36 15.72 -7.45
N GLU A 41 16.76 15.27 -6.36
CA GLU A 41 15.60 15.89 -5.70
C GLU A 41 14.32 15.94 -6.55
N GLU A 42 14.28 15.24 -7.69
CA GLU A 42 13.09 15.14 -8.52
C GLU A 42 12.10 14.16 -7.89
N MET A 43 10.84 14.58 -7.81
CA MET A 43 9.78 13.77 -7.23
C MET A 43 9.13 12.86 -8.28
N PHE A 44 8.84 11.63 -7.88
CA PHE A 44 8.10 10.66 -8.68
C PHE A 44 7.13 9.88 -7.78
N LEU A 45 6.11 9.27 -8.38
CA LEU A 45 5.09 8.50 -7.68
C LEU A 45 5.42 7.00 -7.78
N ALA A 46 5.43 6.31 -6.65
CA ALA A 46 5.43 4.86 -6.58
C ALA A 46 4.04 4.38 -6.18
N ILE A 47 3.34 3.72 -7.10
CA ILE A 47 2.01 3.13 -6.86
C ILE A 47 2.22 1.64 -6.60
N THR A 48 1.83 1.17 -5.42
CA THR A 48 1.94 -0.24 -5.05
C THR A 48 0.58 -0.79 -4.69
N GLU A 49 0.12 -1.81 -5.39
CA GLU A 49 -0.93 -2.69 -4.90
C GLU A 49 -0.31 -3.80 -4.05
N SER A 50 -0.85 -4.06 -2.87
CA SER A 50 -0.54 -5.22 -2.03
C SER A 50 -1.81 -6.01 -1.80
N LYS A 51 -1.87 -7.24 -2.31
CA LYS A 51 -3.02 -8.14 -2.22
C LYS A 51 -2.74 -9.25 -1.21
N LYS A 52 -3.58 -9.39 -0.19
CA LYS A 52 -3.54 -10.52 0.75
C LYS A 52 -3.98 -11.79 0.03
N ILE A 53 -3.11 -12.79 0.03
CA ILE A 53 -3.34 -14.13 -0.48
C ILE A 53 -3.42 -15.06 0.72
N VAL A 54 -4.49 -15.86 0.78
CA VAL A 54 -4.70 -16.88 1.81
C VAL A 54 -4.75 -18.22 1.07
N GLN A 55 -3.88 -19.15 1.43
CA GLN A 55 -3.78 -20.49 0.84
C GLN A 55 -3.88 -21.54 1.94
N GLY A 56 -4.42 -22.71 1.62
CA GLY A 56 -4.65 -23.79 2.59
C GLY A 56 -6.04 -23.77 3.22
N GLU A 57 -6.38 -24.86 3.89
CA GLU A 57 -7.64 -25.05 4.65
C GLU A 57 -7.29 -25.62 6.03
N GLY A 58 -8.06 -25.27 7.07
CA GLY A 58 -7.86 -25.79 8.42
C GLY A 58 -6.62 -25.22 9.13
N GLU A 59 -5.79 -26.08 9.70
CA GLU A 59 -4.60 -25.68 10.48
C GLU A 59 -3.42 -25.20 9.60
N ASP A 60 -3.48 -25.44 8.29
CA ASP A 60 -2.40 -25.12 7.34
C ASP A 60 -2.63 -23.80 6.57
N VAL A 61 -3.35 -22.85 7.14
CA VAL A 61 -3.61 -21.55 6.49
C VAL A 61 -2.32 -20.72 6.42
N GLN A 62 -1.84 -20.49 5.20
CA GLN A 62 -0.73 -19.60 4.92
C GLN A 62 -1.21 -18.25 4.40
N VAL A 63 -0.75 -17.18 5.03
CA VAL A 63 -1.00 -15.80 4.59
C VAL A 63 0.25 -15.25 3.91
N SER A 64 0.10 -14.82 2.66
CA SER A 64 1.15 -14.13 1.90
C SER A 64 0.60 -12.85 1.27
N PHE A 65 1.49 -12.00 0.77
CA PHE A 65 1.11 -10.74 0.12
C PHE A 65 1.78 -10.65 -1.25
N GLU A 66 0.94 -10.53 -2.29
CA GLU A 66 1.39 -10.28 -3.65
C GLU A 66 1.45 -8.77 -3.89
N LYS A 67 2.58 -8.27 -4.37
CA LYS A 67 2.79 -6.83 -4.59
C LYS A 67 3.01 -6.52 -6.07
N HIS A 68 2.21 -5.61 -6.61
CA HIS A 68 2.44 -5.02 -7.93
C HIS A 68 2.85 -3.57 -7.75
N LYS A 69 4.00 -3.18 -8.29
CA LYS A 69 4.56 -1.84 -8.13
C LYS A 69 4.84 -1.24 -9.49
N ILE A 70 4.40 0.00 -9.68
CA ILE A 70 4.76 0.82 -10.83
C ILE A 70 5.33 2.16 -10.35
N PHE A 71 6.20 2.74 -11.16
CA PHE A 71 6.76 4.07 -10.96
C PHE A 71 6.24 4.98 -12.06
N LEU A 72 5.81 6.18 -11.67
CA LEU A 72 5.32 7.19 -12.58
C LEU A 72 6.13 8.48 -12.37
N TYR A 73 6.71 8.99 -13.46
CA TYR A 73 7.54 10.19 -13.46
C TYR A 73 6.75 11.41 -13.90
N LYS A 74 7.22 12.59 -13.51
CA LYS A 74 6.49 13.86 -13.63
C LYS A 74 6.07 14.18 -15.06
N GLU A 75 6.93 13.87 -16.03
CA GLU A 75 6.71 14.08 -17.47
C GLU A 75 5.53 13.28 -18.03
N ASP A 76 5.12 12.20 -17.36
CA ASP A 76 4.08 11.28 -17.81
C ASP A 76 2.75 11.45 -17.07
N PHE A 77 2.69 12.30 -16.03
CA PHE A 77 1.51 12.43 -15.16
C PHE A 77 0.22 12.71 -15.94
N GLU A 78 0.22 13.71 -16.81
CA GLU A 78 -0.99 14.11 -17.55
C GLU A 78 -1.45 13.00 -18.50
N LYS A 79 -0.52 12.38 -19.23
CA LYS A 79 -0.82 11.30 -20.17
C LYS A 79 -1.36 10.07 -19.45
N PHE A 80 -0.74 9.69 -18.34
CA PHE A 80 -1.16 8.56 -17.53
C PHE A 80 -2.55 8.80 -16.92
N MET A 81 -2.79 9.97 -16.32
CA MET A 81 -4.08 10.31 -15.71
C MET A 81 -5.21 10.31 -16.74
N THR A 82 -4.97 10.90 -17.91
CA THR A 82 -5.95 10.89 -19.02
C THR A 82 -6.28 9.47 -19.47
N GLY A 83 -5.27 8.64 -19.70
CA GLY A 83 -5.48 7.25 -20.10
C GLY A 83 -6.19 6.41 -19.04
N LEU A 84 -5.87 6.64 -17.76
CA LEU A 84 -6.51 5.98 -16.63
C LEU A 84 -7.99 6.37 -16.52
N GLU A 85 -8.31 7.67 -16.61
CA GLU A 85 -9.68 8.16 -16.56
C GLU A 85 -10.53 7.63 -17.72
N GLN A 86 -9.98 7.62 -18.94
CA GLN A 86 -10.64 7.03 -20.11
C GLN A 86 -10.94 5.54 -19.91
N ALA A 87 -9.98 4.78 -19.39
CA ALA A 87 -10.17 3.35 -19.12
C ALA A 87 -11.24 3.09 -18.04
N ILE A 88 -11.25 3.89 -16.96
CA ILE A 88 -12.26 3.80 -15.91
C ILE A 88 -13.65 4.14 -16.47
N THR A 89 -13.76 5.23 -17.22
CA THR A 89 -15.03 5.68 -17.84
C THR A 89 -15.58 4.61 -18.77
N TYR A 90 -14.75 4.02 -19.62
CA TYR A 90 -15.14 2.94 -20.52
C TYR A 90 -15.71 1.71 -19.78
N ILE A 91 -15.15 1.37 -18.62
CA ILE A 91 -15.66 0.27 -17.78
C ILE A 91 -17.03 0.65 -17.20
N GLN A 92 -17.16 1.87 -16.66
CA GLN A 92 -18.40 2.36 -16.03
C GLN A 92 -19.58 2.50 -16.99
N GLU A 93 -19.33 2.84 -18.25
CA GLU A 93 -20.39 2.97 -19.26
C GLU A 93 -20.93 1.60 -19.71
N ARG A 94 -20.10 0.56 -19.68
CA ARG A 94 -20.44 -0.78 -20.21
C ARG A 94 -20.89 -1.75 -19.15
N GLN A 95 -20.43 -1.57 -17.93
CA GLN A 95 -20.92 -2.31 -16.79
C GLN A 95 -21.94 -1.42 -16.10
N GLU A 96 -23.20 -1.86 -16.04
CA GLU A 96 -24.18 -1.25 -15.14
C GLU A 96 -23.74 -1.55 -13.69
N ILE A 97 -22.68 -0.91 -13.22
CA ILE A 97 -22.19 -1.08 -11.85
C ILE A 97 -23.26 -0.41 -11.00
N PRO A 98 -24.08 -1.18 -10.25
CA PRO A 98 -25.03 -0.57 -9.35
C PRO A 98 -24.17 0.21 -8.35
N LYS A 99 -24.36 1.54 -8.27
CA LYS A 99 -23.64 2.43 -7.36
C LYS A 99 -23.82 2.09 -5.86
N ARG A 100 -24.40 0.93 -5.52
CA ARG A 100 -25.05 0.67 -4.23
C ARG A 100 -24.18 0.05 -3.13
N ASP A 101 -23.10 -0.66 -3.40
CA ASP A 101 -22.47 -1.47 -2.33
C ASP A 101 -20.98 -1.19 -2.04
N TYR A 102 -20.34 -0.18 -2.67
CA TYR A 102 -18.90 0.06 -2.43
C TYR A 102 -18.58 0.90 -1.18
N TYR A 103 -19.56 1.61 -0.60
CA TYR A 103 -19.32 2.54 0.51
C TYR A 103 -19.78 2.05 1.89
N GLU A 104 -20.50 0.92 1.99
CA GLU A 104 -21.02 0.41 3.26
C GLU A 104 -20.78 -1.10 3.42
N LYS A 105 -19.52 -1.48 3.65
CA LYS A 105 -19.26 -2.62 4.56
C LYS A 105 -18.15 -2.21 5.51
N LYS A 106 -18.53 -1.33 6.44
CA LYS A 106 -17.83 -1.15 7.70
C LYS A 106 -17.77 -2.53 8.37
N GLU A 107 -16.55 -2.98 8.59
CA GLU A 107 -16.11 -3.84 9.70
C GLU A 107 -17.13 -4.86 10.22
N GLU A 108 -17.01 -6.11 9.78
CA GLU A 108 -17.34 -7.28 10.60
C GLU A 108 -16.73 -8.51 9.92
N ASN A 109 -15.49 -8.80 10.31
CA ASN A 109 -14.86 -10.13 10.42
C ASN A 109 -13.36 -9.90 10.68
N ASP A 110 -13.08 -9.30 11.85
CA ASP A 110 -11.76 -9.36 12.46
C ASP A 110 -11.92 -10.22 13.73
N ALA A 111 -11.85 -11.53 13.52
CA ALA A 111 -11.69 -12.53 14.55
C ALA A 111 -10.78 -13.60 13.94
N ASP A 112 -9.47 -13.45 14.12
CA ASP A 112 -8.74 -14.29 15.08
C ASP A 112 -7.22 -13.98 15.10
N ALA A 113 -6.75 -13.73 16.33
CA ALA A 113 -5.39 -13.88 16.91
C ALA A 113 -4.22 -13.05 16.32
N ALA A 114 -3.85 -11.94 16.99
CA ALA A 114 -2.72 -11.80 17.95
C ALA A 114 -1.32 -11.83 17.28
N GLU A 115 -0.51 -10.77 17.29
CA GLU A 115 0.13 -10.18 18.47
C GLU A 115 0.48 -8.69 18.32
N ASN A 116 0.47 -8.02 19.47
CA ASN A 116 0.92 -6.65 19.73
C ASN A 116 2.38 -6.40 19.32
N ASN A 117 2.63 -5.23 18.73
CA ASN A 117 3.50 -4.25 19.35
C ASN A 117 3.24 -2.86 18.78
N GLU A 118 2.73 -2.00 19.65
CA GLU A 118 2.79 -0.55 19.51
C GLU A 118 4.25 -0.11 19.53
N GLU A 119 4.66 0.72 18.57
CA GLU A 119 5.57 1.83 18.87
C GLU A 119 5.16 3.03 18.02
N SER A 120 4.31 3.85 18.65
CA SER A 120 4.03 5.22 18.27
C SER A 120 5.27 6.06 18.57
N SER A 121 6.08 6.38 17.55
CA SER A 121 7.07 7.45 17.64
C SER A 121 6.43 8.77 17.19
N SER A 122 5.54 9.29 18.04
CA SER A 122 5.17 10.70 18.02
C SER A 122 6.27 11.47 18.76
N LYS A 123 7.12 12.15 18.01
CA LYS A 123 8.07 13.14 18.52
C LYS A 123 7.27 14.25 19.23
N VAL A 124 7.31 14.27 20.56
CA VAL A 124 6.88 15.41 21.37
C VAL A 124 8.15 16.00 21.98
N GLU A 125 8.52 17.18 21.53
CA GLU A 125 9.56 18.01 22.14
C GLU A 125 9.03 18.53 23.47
N ILE A 126 9.77 18.30 24.56
CA ILE A 126 9.58 19.00 25.83
C ILE A 126 10.95 19.51 26.26
N ASP A 127 11.09 20.83 26.22
CA ASP A 127 12.19 21.60 26.81
C ASP A 127 12.17 21.44 28.34
N ILE A 128 13.29 21.02 28.92
CA ILE A 128 13.56 21.25 30.35
C ILE A 128 15.04 21.64 30.49
N ASP A 129 15.25 22.93 30.78
CA ASP A 129 16.50 23.51 31.27
C ASP A 129 16.86 22.93 32.65
N PHE A 130 18.12 22.54 32.85
CA PHE A 130 18.86 22.71 34.11
C PHE A 130 20.37 22.50 33.90
#